data_AF-A0A6V6Z855-F1
#
_entry.id   AF-A0A6V6Z855-F1
#
_cell.length_a   1.000
_cell.length_b   1.000
_cell.length_c   1.000
_cell.angle_alpha   90.00
_cell.angle_beta   90.00
_cell.angle_gamma   90.00
#
_symmetry.space_group_name_H-M   'P 1'
#
loop_
_entity.id
_entity.type
_entity.pdbx_description
1 polymer ?
#
loop_
_entity_poly.entity_id
_entity_poly.type
_entity_poly.pdbx_seq_one_letter_code
_entity_poly.pdbx_strand_id
1 'polypeptide(L)'
;MKKCTLILMAVLTIVACKKEKEDNPAVTIATNVGKTAPLSDCITLEGYYMSKDIDEKAEWLREHGDSVCECTLKEAILRDHKVVEPLSNLRGKYVITWRELKPIIDTYKYKYYLNVEYADEKIIGVKRVDNYLSDDDGVYYRFSAALINFLAEEYVKDENSEFQFSFATIDNSVNRVVVIQVNGNPSGGQSANATPYYDYSTDPRMIDEFPTLHVPL
;
A
#
# COMPACT_ATOMS: atom_id res chain seq x y z
N MET A 1 36.99 15.21 -58.44
CA MET A 1 35.83 14.29 -58.51
C MET A 1 34.77 14.76 -57.50
N LYS A 2 33.48 14.47 -57.74
CA LYS A 2 32.30 14.58 -56.84
C LYS A 2 32.46 15.48 -55.58
N LYS A 3 31.99 16.74 -55.58
CA LYS A 3 30.59 17.17 -55.34
C LYS A 3 29.99 16.66 -54.01
N CYS A 4 29.80 17.56 -53.04
CA CYS A 4 28.48 18.10 -52.62
C CYS A 4 28.54 18.80 -51.25
N THR A 5 28.41 20.13 -51.26
CA THR A 5 27.93 20.91 -50.11
C THR A 5 26.45 20.60 -49.87
N LEU A 6 25.97 20.59 -48.62
CA LEU A 6 24.59 21.00 -48.34
C LEU A 6 24.39 21.38 -46.85
N ILE A 7 23.95 22.62 -46.65
CA ILE A 7 23.30 23.12 -45.43
C ILE A 7 21.84 22.67 -45.50
N LEU A 8 21.24 22.18 -44.40
CA LEU A 8 19.77 22.09 -44.36
C LEU A 8 19.16 22.30 -42.96
N MET A 9 18.63 23.52 -42.81
CA MET A 9 17.40 23.94 -42.10
C MET A 9 16.95 23.24 -40.81
N ALA A 10 16.81 24.06 -39.77
CA ALA A 10 15.81 23.84 -38.74
C ALA A 10 14.38 23.95 -39.31
N VAL A 11 13.47 23.07 -38.86
CA VAL A 11 12.02 23.28 -38.99
C VAL A 11 11.36 22.93 -37.65
N LEU A 12 11.04 23.95 -36.87
CA LEU A 12 10.07 23.86 -35.78
C LEU A 12 8.67 23.79 -36.38
N THR A 13 8.07 22.60 -36.47
CA THR A 13 6.64 22.46 -36.80
C THR A 13 5.78 22.83 -35.60
N ILE A 14 5.56 24.13 -35.43
CA ILE A 14 4.49 24.68 -34.60
C ILE A 14 3.17 24.32 -35.30
N VAL A 15 2.44 23.33 -34.80
CA VAL A 15 1.06 23.08 -35.27
C VAL A 15 0.16 24.12 -34.65
N ALA A 16 -0.05 25.21 -35.39
CA ALA A 16 -1.02 26.23 -35.03
C ALA A 16 -2.46 25.69 -35.23
N CYS A 17 -3.15 25.39 -34.12
CA CYS A 17 -4.60 25.38 -34.14
C CYS A 17 -5.12 26.83 -34.25
N LYS A 18 -6.20 27.03 -35.02
CA LYS A 18 -6.60 28.34 -35.53
C LYS A 18 -7.20 29.28 -34.47
N LYS A 19 -6.96 30.57 -34.72
CA LYS A 19 -7.61 31.76 -34.14
C LYS A 19 -9.13 31.64 -34.00
N GLU A 20 -9.65 32.22 -32.93
CA GLU A 20 -10.63 33.31 -33.02
C GLU A 20 -10.07 34.58 -32.32
N LYS A 21 -10.73 35.72 -32.53
CA LYS A 21 -10.35 37.07 -32.06
C LYS A 21 -10.83 37.30 -30.60
N GLU A 22 -10.51 38.37 -29.86
CA GLU A 22 -10.22 39.78 -30.21
C GLU A 22 -9.41 40.51 -29.10
N ASP A 23 -8.93 41.73 -29.37
CA ASP A 23 -8.05 42.55 -28.49
C ASP A 23 -8.76 43.03 -27.18
N ASN A 24 -8.15 43.60 -26.11
CA ASN A 24 -6.85 44.28 -25.90
C ASN A 24 -6.46 44.23 -24.36
N PRO A 25 -5.54 45.03 -23.75
CA PRO A 25 -4.46 44.44 -22.94
C PRO A 25 -4.40 44.84 -21.44
N ALA A 26 -3.37 44.29 -20.77
CA ALA A 26 -2.79 44.64 -19.46
C ALA A 26 -3.43 44.05 -18.17
N VAL A 27 -2.72 43.12 -17.52
CA VAL A 27 -2.03 43.27 -16.21
C VAL A 27 -1.52 41.91 -15.73
N THR A 28 -0.29 41.88 -15.23
CA THR A 28 0.48 40.70 -14.78
C THR A 28 1.44 41.16 -13.67
N ILE A 29 1.75 40.42 -12.59
CA ILE A 29 1.42 39.05 -12.11
C ILE A 29 0.99 39.26 -10.61
N ALA A 30 0.22 38.45 -9.87
CA ALA A 30 0.32 37.01 -9.65
C ALA A 30 -0.91 36.39 -8.94
N THR A 31 -1.52 35.39 -9.58
CA THR A 31 -2.35 34.39 -8.91
C THR A 31 -1.54 33.12 -8.81
N ASN A 32 -1.34 32.58 -7.60
CA ASN A 32 -0.73 31.25 -7.43
C ASN A 32 -1.74 30.18 -7.87
N VAL A 33 -1.82 29.97 -9.18
CA VAL A 33 -2.51 28.83 -9.79
C VAL A 33 -1.81 27.56 -9.29
N GLY A 34 -2.59 26.65 -8.71
CA GLY A 34 -2.07 25.36 -8.29
C GLY A 34 -1.40 24.67 -9.48
N LYS A 35 -0.21 24.10 -9.27
CA LYS A 35 0.41 23.22 -10.26
C LYS A 35 -0.43 21.95 -10.39
N THR A 36 -1.43 21.98 -11.26
CA THR A 36 -1.91 20.76 -11.90
C THR A 36 -0.72 20.19 -12.66
N ALA A 37 -0.11 19.16 -12.10
CA ALA A 37 0.89 18.36 -12.79
C ALA A 37 0.29 17.83 -14.10
N PRO A 38 1.10 17.64 -15.16
CA PRO A 38 0.61 17.00 -16.38
C PRO A 38 0.06 15.62 -16.04
N LEU A 39 -1.06 15.26 -16.68
CA LEU A 39 -1.62 13.92 -16.59
C LEU A 39 -0.62 12.91 -17.20
N SER A 40 -0.30 11.90 -16.39
CA SER A 40 0.55 10.73 -16.66
C SER A 40 1.97 10.99 -17.22
N ASP A 41 2.95 10.75 -16.36
CA ASP A 41 3.82 9.58 -16.51
C ASP A 41 3.95 8.91 -15.12
N CYS A 42 2.85 8.32 -14.63
CA CYS A 42 2.92 7.39 -13.50
C CYS A 42 3.82 6.23 -13.89
N ILE A 43 4.74 5.81 -13.02
CA ILE A 43 5.52 4.61 -13.29
C ILE A 43 4.62 3.36 -13.17
N THR A 44 5.02 2.29 -13.86
CA THR A 44 4.37 0.98 -13.73
C THR A 44 4.88 0.24 -12.49
N LEU A 45 4.17 -0.82 -12.10
CA LEU A 45 4.63 -1.76 -11.06
C LEU A 45 5.66 -2.78 -11.57
N GLU A 46 6.28 -2.56 -12.73
CA GLU A 46 7.22 -3.53 -13.32
C GLU A 46 8.40 -3.79 -12.38
N GLY A 47 9.06 -2.75 -11.87
CA GLY A 47 10.16 -2.88 -10.90
C GLY A 47 9.75 -3.59 -9.60
N TYR A 48 8.52 -3.37 -9.11
CA TYR A 48 7.97 -4.06 -7.95
C TYR A 48 7.82 -5.58 -8.16
N TYR A 49 7.41 -6.01 -9.36
CA TYR A 49 7.26 -7.44 -9.68
C TYR A 49 8.55 -8.08 -10.23
N MET A 50 9.60 -7.31 -10.53
CA MET A 50 10.88 -7.85 -10.97
C MET A 50 11.59 -8.65 -9.87
N SER A 51 11.43 -8.23 -8.60
CA SER A 51 11.95 -9.00 -7.47
C SER A 51 10.93 -10.01 -6.93
N LYS A 52 11.45 -11.08 -6.34
CA LYS A 52 10.71 -11.97 -5.43
C LYS A 52 10.99 -11.66 -3.97
N ASP A 53 12.13 -11.06 -3.69
CA ASP A 53 12.55 -10.68 -2.35
C ASP A 53 11.60 -9.62 -1.79
N ILE A 54 11.31 -9.73 -0.49
CA ILE A 54 10.32 -8.87 0.15
C ILE A 54 10.89 -7.55 0.64
N ASP A 55 12.17 -7.51 1.01
CA ASP A 55 12.84 -6.28 1.41
C ASP A 55 13.07 -5.38 0.19
N GLU A 56 13.46 -5.96 -0.95
CA GLU A 56 13.56 -5.24 -2.23
C GLU A 56 12.19 -4.65 -2.66
N LYS A 57 11.09 -5.37 -2.43
CA LYS A 57 9.73 -4.87 -2.69
C LYS A 57 9.29 -3.76 -1.74
N ALA A 58 9.56 -3.91 -0.45
CA ALA A 58 9.23 -2.92 0.56
C ALA A 58 10.02 -1.62 0.32
N GLU A 59 11.31 -1.74 -0.02
CA GLU A 59 12.16 -0.62 -0.41
C GLU A 59 11.68 0.04 -1.70
N TRP A 60 11.37 -0.72 -2.75
CA TRP A 60 10.81 -0.17 -4.00
C TRP A 60 9.52 0.63 -3.76
N LEU A 61 8.61 0.12 -2.92
CA LEU A 61 7.39 0.85 -2.56
C LEU A 61 7.70 2.12 -1.76
N ARG A 62 8.73 2.11 -0.91
CA ARG A 62 9.18 3.28 -0.14
C ARG A 62 9.80 4.37 -1.04
N GLU A 63 10.61 3.99 -2.03
CA GLU A 63 11.25 4.93 -2.95
C GLU A 63 10.31 5.44 -4.05
N HIS A 64 9.33 4.63 -4.47
CA HIS A 64 8.58 4.86 -5.69
C HIS A 64 7.05 4.83 -5.57
N GLY A 65 6.48 4.45 -4.42
CA GLY A 65 5.03 4.30 -4.24
C GLY A 65 4.22 5.54 -4.59
N ASP A 66 4.70 6.73 -4.22
CA ASP A 66 4.09 8.04 -4.55
C ASP A 66 4.15 8.38 -6.06
N SER A 67 4.95 7.66 -6.86
CA SER A 67 5.09 7.84 -8.31
C SER A 67 4.25 6.87 -9.13
N VAL A 68 3.62 5.87 -8.49
CA VAL A 68 2.65 4.96 -9.12
C VAL A 68 1.27 5.61 -9.10
N CYS A 69 0.47 5.40 -10.14
CA CYS A 69 -0.93 5.82 -10.13
C CYS A 69 -1.69 5.12 -8.99
N GLU A 70 -2.29 5.91 -8.09
CA GLU A 70 -2.89 5.42 -6.84
C GLU A 70 -3.92 4.30 -7.05
N CYS A 71 -4.76 4.39 -8.08
CA CYS A 71 -5.71 3.33 -8.43
C CYS A 71 -5.01 2.01 -8.80
N THR A 72 -3.96 2.05 -9.62
CA THR A 72 -3.17 0.87 -10.00
C THR A 72 -2.48 0.23 -8.80
N LEU A 73 -1.92 1.04 -7.91
CA LEU A 73 -1.25 0.56 -6.70
C LEU A 73 -2.25 -0.01 -5.69
N LYS A 74 -3.41 0.64 -5.51
CA LYS A 74 -4.51 0.16 -4.67
C LYS A 74 -5.05 -1.18 -5.16
N GLU A 75 -5.35 -1.29 -6.46
CA GLU A 75 -5.82 -2.54 -7.08
C GLU A 75 -4.80 -3.68 -6.91
N ALA A 76 -3.51 -3.39 -7.11
CA ALA A 76 -2.43 -4.37 -6.90
C ALA A 76 -2.32 -4.82 -5.44
N ILE A 77 -2.21 -3.88 -4.49
CA ILE A 77 -2.08 -4.19 -3.06
C ILE A 77 -3.30 -4.95 -2.55
N LEU A 78 -4.52 -4.52 -2.88
CA LEU A 78 -5.74 -5.22 -2.46
C LEU A 78 -5.95 -6.57 -3.18
N ARG A 79 -5.32 -6.81 -4.34
CA ARG A 79 -5.34 -8.12 -5.00
C ARG A 79 -4.35 -9.08 -4.35
N ASP A 80 -3.10 -8.64 -4.16
CA ASP A 80 -1.98 -9.50 -3.79
C ASP A 80 -1.99 -9.92 -2.31
N HIS A 81 -2.59 -9.09 -1.45
CA HIS A 81 -2.69 -9.30 0.00
C HIS A 81 -3.99 -9.97 0.45
N LYS A 82 -4.89 -10.29 -0.48
CA LYS A 82 -6.18 -10.88 -0.17
C LYS A 82 -6.03 -12.35 0.17
N VAL A 83 -6.61 -12.80 1.29
CA VAL A 83 -6.79 -14.23 1.53
C VAL A 83 -7.79 -14.78 0.51
N VAL A 84 -7.36 -15.73 -0.31
CA VAL A 84 -8.22 -16.44 -1.28
C VAL A 84 -8.42 -17.91 -0.91
N GLU A 85 -7.49 -18.47 -0.13
CA GLU A 85 -7.49 -19.82 0.37
C GLU A 85 -8.30 -19.95 1.68
N PRO A 86 -8.70 -21.17 2.10
CA PRO A 86 -9.46 -21.34 3.35
C PRO A 86 -8.66 -20.92 4.60
N LEU A 87 -9.33 -20.22 5.52
CA LEU A 87 -8.82 -19.93 6.86
C LEU A 87 -9.30 -20.95 7.88
N SER A 88 -8.39 -21.34 8.78
CA SER A 88 -8.68 -22.12 9.98
C SER A 88 -7.98 -21.54 11.21
N ASN A 89 -8.26 -22.11 12.39
CA ASN A 89 -7.60 -21.78 13.66
C ASN A 89 -7.63 -20.30 14.09
N LEU A 90 -8.69 -19.57 13.70
CA LEU A 90 -8.90 -18.15 14.06
C LEU A 90 -8.89 -17.94 15.59
N ARG A 91 -7.87 -17.26 16.10
CA ARG A 91 -7.64 -17.05 17.55
C ARG A 91 -6.94 -15.74 17.87
N GLY A 92 -6.87 -15.40 19.16
CA GLY A 92 -6.14 -14.22 19.65
C GLY A 92 -6.67 -12.88 19.13
N LYS A 93 -7.99 -12.78 18.87
CA LYS A 93 -8.63 -11.61 18.26
C LYS A 93 -8.38 -10.32 19.05
N TYR A 94 -7.85 -9.32 18.35
CA TYR A 94 -7.72 -7.93 18.81
C TYR A 94 -8.56 -7.02 17.90
N VAL A 95 -9.12 -5.95 18.46
CA VAL A 95 -10.00 -5.01 17.77
C VAL A 95 -9.58 -3.58 18.13
N ILE A 96 -9.49 -2.72 17.12
CA ILE A 96 -9.19 -1.30 17.27
C ILE A 96 -10.12 -0.49 16.35
N THR A 97 -10.67 0.63 16.81
CA THR A 97 -11.51 1.48 15.97
C THR A 97 -10.66 2.28 14.98
N TRP A 98 -11.26 2.70 13.86
CA TRP A 98 -10.58 3.57 12.89
C TRP A 98 -10.10 4.87 13.54
N ARG A 99 -10.89 5.46 14.47
CA ARG A 99 -10.49 6.62 15.27
C ARG A 99 -9.16 6.44 15.99
N GLU A 100 -8.91 5.25 16.51
CA GLU A 100 -7.70 4.91 17.27
C GLU A 100 -6.54 4.49 16.36
N LEU A 101 -6.82 3.78 15.26
CA LEU A 101 -5.80 3.28 14.33
C LEU A 101 -5.23 4.37 13.41
N LYS A 102 -6.09 5.25 12.88
CA LYS A 102 -5.75 6.35 11.97
C LYS A 102 -4.57 7.22 12.44
N PRO A 103 -4.49 7.71 13.71
CA PRO A 103 -3.34 8.49 14.18
C PRO A 103 -2.06 7.66 14.39
N ILE A 104 -2.13 6.33 14.46
CA ILE A 104 -0.94 5.46 14.62
C ILE A 104 -0.21 5.33 13.28
N ILE A 105 -0.95 5.13 12.20
CA ILE A 105 -0.37 4.71 10.91
C ILE A 105 0.09 5.87 10.01
N ASP A 106 -0.43 7.08 10.27
CA ASP A 106 -0.16 8.32 9.52
C ASP A 106 -0.60 8.25 8.03
N THR A 107 -0.68 9.42 7.39
CA THR A 107 -1.00 9.60 5.97
C THR A 107 0.16 9.27 5.02
N TYR A 108 1.38 9.08 5.53
CA TYR A 108 2.56 8.68 4.73
C TYR A 108 2.54 7.18 4.41
N LYS A 109 1.68 6.79 3.45
CA LYS A 109 1.32 5.40 3.09
C LYS A 109 2.50 4.41 2.91
N TYR A 110 3.70 4.85 2.56
CA TYR A 110 4.83 3.98 2.22
C TYR A 110 6.03 4.07 3.17
N LYS A 111 5.95 4.91 4.22
CA LYS A 111 7.09 5.16 5.12
C LYS A 111 7.05 4.35 6.42
N TYR A 112 5.88 3.90 6.83
CA TYR A 112 5.66 3.28 8.14
C TYR A 112 4.90 1.97 8.02
N TYR A 113 5.04 1.14 9.06
CA TYR A 113 4.37 -0.15 9.19
C TYR A 113 3.64 -0.23 10.53
N LEU A 114 2.53 -0.95 10.55
CA LEU A 114 1.79 -1.30 11.74
C LEU A 114 2.28 -2.66 12.26
N ASN A 115 3.09 -2.64 13.31
CA ASN A 115 3.52 -3.86 13.99
C ASN A 115 2.42 -4.34 14.96
N VAL A 116 1.99 -5.58 14.81
CA VAL A 116 1.09 -6.26 15.73
C VAL A 116 1.89 -6.78 16.93
N GLU A 117 1.54 -6.33 18.13
CA GLU A 117 2.16 -6.76 19.37
C GLU A 117 1.38 -7.94 19.97
N TYR A 118 2.10 -8.98 20.41
CA TYR A 118 1.50 -10.19 20.95
C TYR A 118 2.27 -10.74 22.15
N ALA A 119 1.55 -11.42 23.04
CA ALA A 119 2.08 -12.17 24.18
C ALA A 119 1.14 -13.34 24.49
N ASP A 120 1.68 -14.48 24.93
CA ASP A 120 0.90 -15.69 25.29
C ASP A 120 -0.19 -16.05 24.26
N GLU A 121 0.20 -16.06 22.98
CA GLU A 121 -0.67 -16.33 21.81
C GLU A 121 -1.88 -15.39 21.63
N LYS A 122 -1.86 -14.21 22.26
CA LYS A 122 -2.89 -13.18 22.12
C LYS A 122 -2.27 -11.93 21.51
N ILE A 123 -2.99 -11.31 20.59
CA ILE A 123 -2.66 -9.97 20.13
C ILE A 123 -3.07 -8.99 21.24
N ILE A 124 -2.13 -8.18 21.69
CA ILE A 124 -2.29 -7.25 22.82
C ILE A 124 -2.35 -5.78 22.39
N GLY A 125 -1.88 -5.46 21.18
CA GLY A 125 -1.83 -4.10 20.67
C GLY A 125 -1.32 -4.01 19.24
N VAL A 126 -1.27 -2.77 18.74
CA VAL A 126 -0.62 -2.41 17.49
C VAL A 126 0.17 -1.12 17.68
N LYS A 127 1.35 -1.02 17.08
CA LYS A 127 2.21 0.18 17.14
C LYS A 127 2.79 0.52 15.78
N ARG A 128 3.11 1.80 15.57
CA ARG A 128 3.89 2.23 14.42
C ARG A 128 5.34 1.78 14.58
N VAL A 129 5.94 1.28 13.49
CA VAL A 129 7.38 1.07 13.35
C VAL A 129 7.84 1.63 12.00
N ASP A 130 9.10 2.04 11.92
CA ASP A 130 9.64 2.74 10.75
C ASP A 130 10.27 1.78 9.71
N ASN A 131 10.58 0.53 10.12
CA ASN A 131 11.21 -0.50 9.26
C ASN A 131 10.27 -1.69 9.03
N TYR A 132 10.47 -2.41 7.92
CA TYR A 132 9.73 -3.61 7.61
C TYR A 132 10.21 -4.82 8.42
N LEU A 133 11.53 -5.05 8.52
CA LEU A 133 12.13 -6.04 9.42
C LEU A 133 12.61 -5.42 10.75
N SER A 134 12.92 -6.27 11.73
CA SER A 134 13.61 -5.89 12.97
C SER A 134 15.02 -6.46 12.95
N ASP A 135 15.97 -5.73 13.52
CA ASP A 135 17.31 -6.24 13.84
C ASP A 135 17.30 -7.14 15.10
N ASP A 136 16.19 -7.11 15.86
CA ASP A 136 15.95 -7.93 17.04
C ASP A 136 15.49 -9.36 16.64
N ASP A 137 15.93 -10.38 17.38
CA ASP A 137 15.49 -11.77 17.19
C ASP A 137 13.99 -11.93 17.51
N GLY A 138 13.17 -12.32 16.53
CA GLY A 138 11.75 -12.61 16.76
C GLY A 138 10.89 -12.73 15.51
N VAL A 139 9.62 -13.08 15.70
CA VAL A 139 8.60 -13.09 14.65
C VAL A 139 7.82 -11.79 14.70
N TYR A 140 7.78 -11.06 13.59
CA TYR A 140 7.13 -9.75 13.51
C TYR A 140 6.00 -9.78 12.48
N TYR A 141 4.77 -9.62 12.97
CA TYR A 141 3.60 -9.49 12.12
C TYR A 141 3.37 -8.00 11.83
N ARG A 142 3.69 -7.55 10.62
CA ARG A 142 3.72 -6.13 10.23
C ARG A 142 2.93 -5.86 8.97
N PHE A 143 2.00 -4.90 9.04
CA PHE A 143 1.19 -4.46 7.92
C PHE A 143 1.72 -3.14 7.38
N SER A 144 1.89 -3.02 6.06
CA SER A 144 2.20 -1.77 5.39
C SER A 144 1.13 -0.71 5.66
N ALA A 145 1.54 0.54 5.88
CA ALA A 145 0.60 1.66 6.00
C ALA A 145 -0.30 1.79 4.76
N ALA A 146 0.20 1.41 3.58
CA ALA A 146 -0.54 1.38 2.32
C ALA A 146 -1.74 0.42 2.39
N LEU A 147 -1.53 -0.84 2.81
CA LEU A 147 -2.62 -1.82 2.95
C LEU A 147 -3.68 -1.33 3.95
N ILE A 148 -3.26 -0.83 5.12
CA ILE A 148 -4.19 -0.28 6.14
C ILE A 148 -5.03 0.88 5.58
N ASN A 149 -4.41 1.84 4.89
CA ASN A 149 -5.10 2.98 4.31
C ASN A 149 -6.05 2.57 3.16
N PHE A 150 -5.64 1.66 2.27
CA PHE A 150 -6.52 1.19 1.18
C PHE A 150 -7.69 0.35 1.70
N LEU A 151 -7.50 -0.45 2.75
CA LEU A 151 -8.60 -1.11 3.46
C LEU A 151 -9.54 -0.12 4.14
N ALA A 152 -9.02 0.99 4.67
CA ALA A 152 -9.85 2.06 5.22
C ALA A 152 -10.73 2.69 4.14
N GLU A 153 -10.15 3.09 3.01
CA GLU A 153 -10.89 3.69 1.88
C GLU A 153 -12.03 2.80 1.36
N GLU A 154 -11.83 1.49 1.29
CA GLU A 154 -12.87 0.55 0.82
C GLU A 154 -13.96 0.30 1.88
N TYR A 155 -13.56 0.00 3.12
CA TYR A 155 -14.44 -0.65 4.09
C TYR A 155 -14.91 0.24 5.24
N VAL A 156 -14.14 1.24 5.64
CA VAL A 156 -14.56 2.18 6.69
C VAL A 156 -15.78 2.98 6.21
N LYS A 157 -16.73 3.20 7.12
CA LYS A 157 -17.91 4.05 6.90
C LYS A 157 -17.99 5.21 7.88
N ASP A 158 -17.41 5.05 9.07
CA ASP A 158 -17.28 6.09 10.09
C ASP A 158 -16.06 5.86 11.00
N GLU A 159 -15.80 6.79 11.91
CA GLU A 159 -14.71 6.70 12.89
C GLU A 159 -14.87 5.54 13.90
N ASN A 160 -16.02 4.87 13.97
CA ASN A 160 -16.25 3.69 14.82
C ASN A 160 -16.02 2.36 14.09
N SER A 161 -15.83 2.38 12.76
CA SER A 161 -15.53 1.18 11.97
C SER A 161 -14.30 0.46 12.54
N GLU A 162 -14.35 -0.85 12.66
CA GLU A 162 -13.35 -1.63 13.39
C GLU A 162 -12.35 -2.32 12.45
N PHE A 163 -11.08 -2.30 12.82
CA PHE A 163 -10.07 -3.21 12.29
C PHE A 163 -9.87 -4.36 13.28
N GLN A 164 -10.06 -5.58 12.80
CA GLN A 164 -9.99 -6.81 13.59
C GLN A 164 -8.77 -7.60 13.12
N PHE A 165 -7.82 -7.81 14.03
CA PHE A 165 -6.61 -8.60 13.81
C PHE A 165 -6.81 -9.96 14.48
N SER A 166 -6.38 -11.05 13.86
CA SER A 166 -6.47 -12.39 14.44
C SER A 166 -5.37 -13.30 13.93
N PHE A 167 -4.87 -14.18 14.79
CA PHE A 167 -4.05 -15.29 14.35
C PHE A 167 -4.89 -16.29 13.56
N ALA A 168 -4.34 -16.85 12.48
CA ALA A 168 -4.99 -17.88 11.68
C ALA A 168 -3.97 -18.84 11.05
N THR A 169 -4.48 -19.84 10.35
CA THR A 169 -3.76 -20.70 9.41
C THR A 169 -4.39 -20.54 8.03
N ILE A 170 -3.56 -20.41 6.98
CA ILE A 170 -3.99 -20.39 5.57
C ILE A 170 -3.67 -21.76 4.94
N ASP A 171 -4.63 -22.35 4.21
CA ASP A 171 -4.49 -23.60 3.44
C ASP A 171 -3.84 -24.79 4.20
N ASN A 172 -4.12 -24.90 5.50
CA ASN A 172 -3.54 -25.92 6.40
C ASN A 172 -1.99 -25.86 6.52
N SER A 173 -1.37 -24.72 6.22
CA SER A 173 0.06 -24.49 6.53
C SER A 173 0.38 -24.75 8.00
N VAL A 174 1.61 -25.19 8.28
CA VAL A 174 2.14 -25.30 9.65
C VAL A 174 2.38 -23.92 10.28
N ASN A 175 2.54 -22.88 9.47
CA ASN A 175 2.88 -21.54 9.93
C ASN A 175 1.63 -20.73 10.32
N ARG A 176 1.72 -20.05 11.47
CA ARG A 176 0.67 -19.16 11.98
C ARG A 176 0.84 -17.75 11.43
N VAL A 177 -0.20 -17.25 10.78
CA VAL A 177 -0.29 -15.90 10.21
C VAL A 177 -1.02 -14.96 11.15
N VAL A 178 -0.94 -13.64 10.92
CA VAL A 178 -1.95 -12.69 11.39
C VAL A 178 -2.72 -12.20 10.18
N VAL A 179 -4.04 -12.28 10.22
CA VAL A 179 -4.93 -11.68 9.23
C VAL A 179 -5.62 -10.44 9.80
N ILE A 180 -5.96 -9.52 8.90
CA ILE A 180 -6.73 -8.31 9.19
C ILE A 180 -8.08 -8.37 8.45
N GLN A 181 -9.15 -7.96 9.14
CA GLN A 181 -10.48 -7.76 8.56
C GLN A 181 -11.05 -6.42 9.03
N VAL A 182 -11.81 -5.74 8.19
CA VAL A 182 -12.53 -4.51 8.54
C VAL A 182 -14.01 -4.82 8.78
N ASN A 183 -14.61 -4.16 9.78
CA ASN A 183 -16.05 -4.09 10.00
C ASN A 183 -16.52 -2.65 9.84
N GLY A 184 -17.12 -2.34 8.70
CA GLY A 184 -17.64 -0.99 8.41
C GLY A 184 -18.91 -0.60 9.19
N ASN A 185 -19.56 -1.52 9.91
CA ASN A 185 -20.74 -1.23 10.72
C ASN A 185 -20.86 -2.18 11.94
N PRO A 186 -20.01 -2.01 12.97
CA PRO A 186 -20.04 -2.87 14.16
C PRO A 186 -21.37 -2.79 14.94
N SER A 187 -22.01 -1.62 14.92
CA SER A 187 -23.32 -1.36 15.54
C SER A 187 -24.45 -2.23 14.98
N GLY A 188 -24.29 -2.79 13.78
CA GLY A 188 -25.26 -3.69 13.15
C GLY A 188 -25.25 -5.13 13.68
N GLY A 189 -24.38 -5.47 14.65
CA GLY A 189 -24.28 -6.82 15.20
C GLY A 189 -23.69 -7.86 14.24
N GLN A 190 -23.13 -7.43 13.11
CA GLN A 190 -22.48 -8.30 12.14
C GLN A 190 -21.03 -8.60 12.53
N SER A 191 -20.56 -9.79 12.19
CA SER A 191 -19.14 -10.11 12.08
C SER A 191 -18.46 -9.20 11.05
N ALA A 192 -17.13 -9.13 11.08
CA ALA A 192 -16.36 -8.35 10.10
C ALA A 192 -16.80 -8.66 8.66
N ASN A 193 -16.99 -7.60 7.86
CA ASN A 193 -17.66 -7.66 6.57
C ASN A 193 -16.71 -7.56 5.36
N ALA A 194 -15.44 -7.21 5.60
CA ALA A 194 -14.38 -7.37 4.62
C ALA A 194 -13.92 -8.83 4.50
N THR A 195 -13.46 -9.22 3.30
CA THR A 195 -12.60 -10.39 3.15
C THR A 195 -11.35 -10.23 4.03
N PRO A 196 -10.76 -11.31 4.57
CA PRO A 196 -9.48 -11.24 5.26
C PRO A 196 -8.32 -10.88 4.32
N TYR A 197 -7.35 -10.15 4.87
CA TYR A 197 -6.10 -9.79 4.21
C TYR A 197 -4.92 -10.16 5.12
N TYR A 198 -3.74 -10.35 4.53
CA TYR A 198 -2.45 -10.51 5.20
C TYR A 198 -1.43 -9.59 4.51
N ASP A 199 -0.41 -9.12 5.21
CA ASP A 199 0.75 -8.49 4.56
C ASP A 199 1.86 -9.55 4.37
N TYR A 200 2.86 -9.33 3.52
CA TYR A 200 3.85 -10.37 3.20
C TYR A 200 4.65 -10.87 4.42
N SER A 201 4.83 -10.04 5.46
CA SER A 201 5.50 -10.44 6.72
C SER A 201 4.68 -11.47 7.52
N THR A 202 3.41 -11.61 7.13
CA THR A 202 2.43 -12.52 7.68
C THR A 202 2.03 -13.61 6.65
N ASP A 203 2.65 -13.65 5.46
CA ASP A 203 2.43 -14.69 4.44
C ASP A 203 3.15 -15.98 4.85
N PRO A 204 2.43 -17.10 5.05
CA PRO A 204 3.03 -18.33 5.57
C PRO A 204 3.96 -19.01 4.57
N ARG A 205 3.90 -18.64 3.27
CA ARG A 205 4.76 -19.15 2.20
C ARG A 205 6.13 -18.48 2.23
N MET A 206 6.19 -17.20 2.63
CA MET A 206 7.46 -16.47 2.80
C MET A 206 8.20 -16.93 4.07
N ILE A 207 7.46 -17.34 5.11
CA ILE A 207 8.05 -17.88 6.35
C ILE A 207 8.86 -19.18 6.10
N ASP A 208 8.47 -20.00 5.11
CA ASP A 208 9.20 -21.21 4.74
C ASP A 208 10.46 -20.94 3.88
N GLU A 209 10.51 -19.82 3.14
CA GLU A 209 11.70 -19.43 2.36
C GLU A 209 12.77 -18.72 3.22
N PHE A 210 12.38 -18.13 4.36
CA PHE A 210 13.28 -17.43 5.30
C PHE A 210 13.24 -18.09 6.72
N PRO A 211 14.06 -19.13 6.97
CA PRO A 211 13.88 -20.06 8.10
C PRO A 211 14.25 -19.52 9.51
N THR A 212 14.47 -18.21 9.67
CA THR A 212 14.71 -17.59 10.99
C THR A 212 13.45 -17.47 11.84
N LEU A 213 12.26 -17.66 11.26
CA LEU A 213 10.96 -17.45 11.89
C LEU A 213 10.35 -18.73 12.49
N HIS A 214 11.09 -19.45 13.34
CA HIS A 214 10.53 -20.57 14.10
C HIS A 214 9.55 -20.08 15.18
N VAL A 215 8.25 -20.27 14.92
CA VAL A 215 7.20 -20.26 15.94
C VAL A 215 7.10 -21.67 16.54
N PRO A 216 7.40 -21.89 17.83
CA PRO A 216 7.01 -23.13 18.50
C PRO A 216 5.48 -23.24 18.56
N LEU A 217 4.97 -24.45 18.28
CA LEU A 217 3.54 -24.80 18.35
C LEU A 217 3.00 -24.82 19.80
#